data_AF-A0A528D6K9-F1
#
_entry.id   AF-A0A528D6K9-F1
#
_cell.length_a   1.000
_cell.length_b   1.000
_cell.length_c   1.000
_cell.angle_alpha   90.00
_cell.angle_beta   90.00
_cell.angle_gamma   90.00
#
_symmetry.space_group_name_H-M   'P 1'
#
loop_
_entity.id
_entity.type
_entity.pdbx_description
1 polymer ?
#
loop_
_entity_poly.entity_id
_entity_poly.type
_entity_poly.pdbx_seq_one_letter_code
_entity_poly.pdbx_strand_id
1 'polypeptide(L)' 'RPDWVLSRQRAWGVPIAVFADVDGNVLKDEAVNQRIMDAFDKEGADAWFAEGAKERFLGNNDASKWHQVMDILDV' A
#
# COMPACT_ATOMS: atom_id res chain seq x y z
N ARG A 1 -1.78 -7.71 27.49
CA ARG A 1 -1.14 -8.34 26.31
C ARG A 1 -0.43 -7.20 25.58
N PRO A 2 0.88 -7.29 25.29
CA PRO A 2 1.51 -6.27 24.47
C PRO A 2 0.88 -6.28 23.08
N ASP A 3 0.86 -5.12 22.43
CA ASP A 3 0.36 -4.97 21.06
C ASP A 3 1.11 -5.92 20.12
N TRP A 4 0.37 -6.53 19.18
CA TRP A 4 0.98 -7.40 18.18
C TRP A 4 1.54 -6.55 17.05
N VAL A 5 2.87 -6.48 16.98
CA VAL A 5 3.57 -5.81 15.88
C VAL A 5 3.50 -6.71 14.64
N LEU A 6 2.73 -6.27 13.64
CA LEU A 6 2.51 -6.97 12.37
C LEU A 6 3.34 -6.41 11.20
N SER A 7 3.94 -5.22 11.32
CA SER A 7 4.76 -4.65 10.25
C SER A 7 6.21 -5.16 10.30
N ARG A 8 6.78 -5.47 9.13
CA ARG A 8 8.20 -5.77 8.92
C ARG A 8 8.76 -4.96 7.75
N GLN A 9 9.99 -4.49 7.89
CA GLN A 9 10.78 -3.88 6.81
C GLN A 9 11.66 -4.97 6.17
N ARG A 10 11.09 -5.82 5.32
CA ARG A 10 11.83 -6.86 4.59
C ARG A 10 11.44 -6.85 3.12
N ALA A 11 12.34 -7.39 2.29
CA ALA A 11 12.16 -7.44 0.84
C ALA A 11 11.20 -8.54 0.37
N TRP A 12 10.81 -9.50 1.22
CA TRP A 12 9.97 -10.63 0.83
C TRP A 12 8.81 -10.83 1.82
N GLY A 13 7.58 -10.61 1.34
CA GLY A 13 6.35 -10.82 2.09
C GLY A 13 5.17 -10.10 1.45
N VAL A 14 4.01 -10.16 2.10
CA VAL A 14 2.77 -9.54 1.60
C VAL A 14 2.78 -8.06 1.96
N PRO A 15 2.62 -7.13 1.00
CA PRO A 15 2.63 -5.70 1.28
C PRO A 15 1.45 -5.29 2.16
N ILE A 16 1.68 -4.33 3.06
CA ILE A 16 0.61 -3.58 3.72
C ILE A 16 0.17 -2.49 2.73
N ALA A 17 -0.70 -2.87 1.78
CA ALA A 17 -1.06 -2.05 0.62
C ALA A 17 -2.02 -0.89 0.97
N VAL A 18 -1.50 0.10 1.69
CA VAL A 18 -2.24 1.30 2.11
C VAL A 18 -1.47 2.57 1.79
N PHE A 19 -2.21 3.67 1.62
CA PHE A 19 -1.65 5.01 1.59
C PHE A 19 -1.96 5.72 2.91
N ALA A 20 -0.97 6.42 3.48
CA ALA A 20 -1.11 7.19 4.71
C ALA A 20 -0.70 8.65 4.49
N ASP A 21 -1.35 9.59 5.18
CA ASP A 21 -0.89 10.98 5.23
C ASP A 21 0.19 11.18 6.32
N VAL A 22 0.68 12.41 6.44
CA VAL A 22 1.71 12.79 7.42
C VAL A 22 1.25 12.62 8.87
N ASP A 23 -0.05 12.61 9.13
CA ASP A 23 -0.66 12.46 10.44
C ASP A 23 -0.97 10.98 10.77
N GLY A 24 -0.72 10.07 9.82
CA GLY A 24 -0.97 8.63 9.97
C GLY A 24 -2.39 8.20 9.62
N ASN A 25 -3.21 9.08 9.01
CA ASN A 25 -4.53 8.67 8.54
C ASN A 25 -4.41 7.87 7.25
N VAL A 26 -5.13 6.76 7.18
CA VAL A 26 -5.18 5.92 5.98
C VAL A 26 -6.18 6.49 4.97
N LEU A 27 -5.79 6.53 3.70
CA LEU A 27 -6.67 6.84 2.58
C LEU A 27 -7.77 5.77 2.48
N LYS A 28 -9.02 6.20 2.63
CA LYS A 28 -10.21 5.35 2.47
C LYS A 28 -10.88 5.70 1.14
N ASP A 29 -10.43 5.07 0.06
CA ASP A 29 -10.95 5.27 -1.30
C ASP A 29 -11.15 3.91 -1.99
N GLU A 30 -12.40 3.60 -2.29
CA GLU A 30 -12.79 2.33 -2.92
C GLU A 30 -12.20 2.17 -4.33
N ALA A 31 -12.07 3.26 -5.08
CA ALA A 31 -11.51 3.22 -6.43
C ALA A 31 -10.00 2.94 -6.39
N VAL A 32 -9.30 3.43 -5.36
CA VAL A 32 -7.88 3.10 -5.14
C VAL A 32 -7.76 1.62 -4.76
N ASN A 33 -8.57 1.15 -3.82
CA ASN A 33 -8.57 -0.25 -3.40
C ASN A 33 -8.84 -1.19 -4.58
N GLN A 34 -9.82 -0.87 -5.43
CA GLN A 34 -10.14 -1.68 -6.60
C GLN A 34 -8.96 -1.78 -7.58
N ARG A 35 -8.24 -0.67 -7.84
CA ARG A 35 -7.04 -0.70 -8.70
C ARG A 35 -5.93 -1.59 -8.13
N ILE A 36 -5.75 -1.57 -6.81
CA ILE A 36 -4.78 -2.41 -6.11
C ILE A 36 -5.17 -3.89 -6.25
N MET A 37 -6.43 -4.23 -5.96
CA MET A 37 -6.95 -5.59 -6.10
C MET A 37 -6.79 -6.10 -7.54
N ASP A 38 -7.21 -5.31 -8.52
CA ASP A 38 -7.10 -5.67 -9.94
C ASP A 38 -5.65 -5.90 -10.38
N ALA A 39 -4.70 -5.14 -9.82
CA ALA A 39 -3.27 -5.32 -10.09
C ALA A 39 -2.74 -6.57 -9.39
N PHE A 40 -3.13 -6.81 -8.13
CA PHE A 40 -2.69 -7.98 -7.39
C PHE A 40 -3.17 -9.29 -8.02
N ASP A 41 -4.39 -9.31 -8.55
CA ASP A 41 -4.94 -10.47 -9.25
C ASP A 41 -4.19 -10.79 -10.56
N LYS A 42 -3.65 -9.76 -11.25
CA LYS A 42 -3.02 -9.92 -12.57
C LYS A 42 -1.50 -10.07 -12.50
N GLU A 43 -0.87 -9.31 -11.62
CA GLU A 43 0.58 -9.09 -11.56
C GLU A 43 1.17 -9.61 -10.23
N GLY A 44 0.33 -10.02 -9.29
CA GLY A 44 0.75 -10.41 -7.94
C GLY A 44 1.02 -9.22 -7.03
N ALA A 45 1.40 -9.53 -5.79
CA ALA A 45 1.66 -8.53 -4.75
C ALA A 45 2.84 -7.59 -5.09
N ASP A 46 3.77 -8.04 -5.94
CA ASP A 46 4.93 -7.26 -6.38
C ASP A 46 4.53 -6.01 -7.19
N ALA A 47 3.31 -5.98 -7.73
CA ALA A 47 2.75 -4.80 -8.40
C ALA A 47 2.72 -3.56 -7.50
N TRP A 48 2.66 -3.75 -6.17
CA TRP A 48 2.77 -2.66 -5.20
C TRP A 48 4.12 -1.96 -5.27
N PHE A 49 5.19 -2.68 -5.57
CA PHE A 49 6.57 -2.15 -5.57
C PHE A 49 7.06 -1.72 -6.95
N ALA A 50 6.22 -1.83 -7.97
CA ALA A 50 6.56 -1.45 -9.34
C ALA A 50 6.85 0.06 -9.46
N GLU A 51 7.70 0.41 -10.41
CA GLU A 51 7.97 1.82 -10.74
C GLU A 51 6.65 2.52 -11.16
N GLY A 52 6.38 3.68 -10.55
CA GLY A 52 5.14 4.44 -10.78
C GLY A 52 3.88 3.83 -10.13
N ALA A 53 4.01 2.83 -9.25
CA ALA A 53 2.88 2.21 -8.55
C ALA A 53 2.06 3.24 -7.76
N LYS A 54 2.72 4.17 -7.07
CA LYS A 54 2.07 5.23 -6.30
C LYS A 54 1.10 6.04 -7.16
N GLU A 55 1.59 6.59 -8.26
CA GLU A 55 0.80 7.41 -9.19
C GLU A 55 -0.31 6.58 -9.85
N ARG A 56 0.02 5.36 -10.27
CA ARG A 56 -0.92 4.41 -10.86
C ARG A 56 -2.12 4.16 -9.94
N PHE A 57 -1.89 3.90 -8.66
CA PHE A 57 -2.96 3.55 -7.73
C PHE A 57 -3.74 4.76 -7.23
N LEU A 58 -3.06 5.87 -6.91
CA LEU A 58 -3.69 7.10 -6.43
C LEU A 58 -4.62 7.73 -7.47
N GLY A 59 -4.31 7.60 -8.76
CA GLY A 59 -5.15 8.14 -9.83
C GLY A 59 -5.33 9.66 -9.69
N ASN A 60 -6.55 10.10 -9.40
CA ASN A 60 -6.89 11.53 -9.25
C ASN A 60 -6.60 12.08 -7.83
N ASN A 61 -6.17 11.24 -6.88
CA ASN A 61 -5.79 11.70 -5.56
C ASN A 61 -4.47 12.50 -5.61
N ASP A 62 -4.33 13.48 -4.72
CA ASP A 62 -3.11 14.30 -4.62
C ASP A 62 -1.92 13.45 -4.13
N ALA A 63 -1.02 13.12 -5.05
CA ALA A 63 0.17 12.32 -4.76
C ALA A 63 1.14 12.98 -3.77
N SER A 64 1.09 14.30 -3.57
CA SER A 64 1.92 14.98 -2.59
C SER A 64 1.46 14.74 -1.15
N LYS A 65 0.16 14.53 -0.95
CA LYS A 65 -0.44 14.29 0.37
C LYS A 65 -0.23 12.87 0.88
N TRP A 66 -0.17 11.90 -0.03
CA TRP A 66 -0.22 10.48 0.32
C TRP A 66 1.15 9.82 0.23
N HIS A 67 1.53 9.11 1.29
CA HIS A 67 2.70 8.27 1.35
C HIS A 67 2.30 6.81 1.11
N GLN A 68 3.00 6.15 0.20
CA GLN A 68 2.84 4.72 -0.01
C GLN A 68 3.54 3.97 1.12
N VAL A 69 2.82 3.08 1.81
CA VAL A 69 3.43 2.21 2.82
C VAL A 69 4.24 1.12 2.12
N MET A 70 5.52 1.00 2.50
CA MET A 70 6.46 0.04 1.91
C MET A 70 6.73 -1.17 2.81
N ASP A 71 6.08 -1.22 3.97
CA ASP A 71 6.17 -2.32 4.92
C ASP A 71 5.38 -3.55 4.42
N ILE A 72 5.79 -4.71 4.90
CA ILE A 72 5.10 -5.99 4.66
C ILE A 72 4.50 -6.54 5.95
N LEU A 73 3.51 -7.42 5.82
CA LEU A 73 2.94 -8.20 6.91
C LEU A 73 3.95 -9.21 7.47
N ASP A 74 3.93 -9.37 8.79
CA ASP A 74 4.62 -10.44 9.50
C ASP A 74 4.05 -11.81 9.07
N VAL A 75 4.92 -12.83 9.06
CA VAL A 75 4.61 -14.22 8.66
C VAL A 75 4.50 -15.14 9.86
#